data_AF-A0A3E0NFW0-F1
#
_entry.id   AF-A0A3E0NFW0-F1
#
_cell.length_a   1.000
_cell.length_b   1.000
_cell.length_c   1.000
_cell.angle_alpha   90.00
_cell.angle_beta   90.00
_cell.angle_gamma   90.00
#
_symmetry.space_group_name_H-M   'P 1'
#
loop_
_entity.id
_entity.type
_entity.pdbx_description
1 polymer ?
#
loop_
_entity_poly.entity_id
_entity_poly.type
_entity_poly.pdbx_seq_one_letter_code
_entity_poly.pdbx_strand_id
1 'polypeptide(L)'
;MTEPATPDADSTSLSPQLETATAPPIALPASIAEASKDSADFFPHAVDTLRAAGLGPHLVESLALKSIYHCGASRGRDIATQLALPFAVVEPLLFEMKLAQLVVLKAGAPAGDYVYELTERGRAQASQESSHSSYCGAAPVELADYTASVQRQSVKKQKPRLADVRRALADLVLSDEQCCSIGEAMNSGIGFFLSGAAGNGKTSVAERVTSVYGRGLWIPRAILAGGEIIRLFDPSCHEELPFDLEAAGFEPHQLDRRWVYILRPTIIAGGEMTLDQLEPRFNVATGVLEAPLTLKANGGTLVIDDFGRQKFRPEELFNRLVLPMERQIDNLSLPSGRTFQVPFDQLTVFSTNFDPVQLVEEAFLRRIPYKIDIGNPTEEQFREVFGRVAKALGIICDRTQIDYLLETAFTSAGRPMRFCHPRDLLLQVYNFCTFRELPLLLTREAIDAAVRNYFVEAPNDR
;
A
#
# COMPACT_ATOMS: atom_id res chain seq x y z
N MET A 1 2.27 -69.27 -35.23
CA MET A 1 2.35 -67.87 -35.69
C MET A 1 1.12 -67.15 -35.18
N THR A 2 1.29 -65.86 -34.88
CA THR A 2 0.33 -64.84 -34.43
C THR A 2 -0.19 -64.93 -32.98
N GLU A 3 0.35 -64.02 -32.18
CA GLU A 3 -0.08 -63.56 -30.85
C GLU A 3 -1.55 -63.10 -30.82
N PRO A 4 -2.24 -63.17 -29.66
CA PRO A 4 -3.52 -62.51 -29.47
C PRO A 4 -3.32 -61.09 -28.91
N ALA A 5 -3.91 -60.11 -29.59
CA ALA A 5 -3.99 -58.73 -29.17
C ALA A 5 -4.95 -58.55 -27.98
N THR A 6 -4.45 -57.94 -26.92
CA THR A 6 -5.23 -57.33 -25.82
C THR A 6 -5.81 -55.98 -26.27
N PRO A 7 -7.04 -55.61 -25.87
CA PRO A 7 -7.57 -54.28 -26.11
C PRO A 7 -7.08 -53.29 -25.04
N ASP A 8 -6.54 -52.15 -25.51
CA ASP A 8 -6.20 -51.00 -24.67
C ASP A 8 -7.44 -50.37 -24.04
N ALA A 9 -7.36 -50.16 -22.73
CA ALA A 9 -8.30 -49.38 -21.93
C ALA A 9 -7.75 -47.96 -21.79
N ASP A 10 -8.24 -47.02 -22.61
CA ASP A 10 -8.04 -45.59 -22.39
C ASP A 10 -9.15 -45.06 -21.49
N SER A 11 -8.88 -45.03 -20.17
CA SER A 11 -9.66 -44.27 -19.20
C SER A 11 -8.97 -42.95 -18.91
N THR A 12 -9.30 -41.90 -19.68
CA THR A 12 -8.94 -40.51 -19.36
C THR A 12 -9.76 -40.02 -18.17
N SER A 13 -9.14 -40.02 -17.00
CA SER A 13 -9.59 -39.30 -15.80
C SER A 13 -9.36 -37.79 -15.99
N LEU A 14 -10.42 -37.02 -16.23
CA LEU A 14 -10.40 -35.56 -16.15
C LEU A 14 -11.06 -35.12 -14.85
N SER A 15 -10.23 -34.81 -13.86
CA SER A 15 -10.64 -34.11 -12.64
C SER A 15 -10.79 -32.61 -12.96
N PRO A 16 -11.93 -31.96 -12.69
CA PRO A 16 -12.03 -30.51 -12.81
C PRO A 16 -11.38 -29.86 -11.58
N GLN A 17 -10.30 -29.11 -11.81
CA GLN A 17 -9.72 -28.23 -10.80
C GLN A 17 -10.67 -27.05 -10.58
N LEU A 18 -11.08 -26.85 -9.32
CA LEU A 18 -11.86 -25.70 -8.86
C LEU A 18 -10.96 -24.45 -8.94
N GLU A 19 -11.08 -23.65 -10.00
CA GLU A 19 -10.56 -22.28 -10.01
C GLU A 19 -11.46 -21.40 -9.13
N THR A 20 -10.95 -21.02 -7.96
CA THR A 20 -11.52 -19.96 -7.12
C THR A 20 -11.57 -18.65 -7.90
N ALA A 21 -12.77 -18.20 -8.26
CA ALA A 21 -13.00 -16.93 -8.93
C ALA A 21 -12.63 -15.75 -8.02
N THR A 22 -11.44 -15.21 -8.23
CA THR A 22 -11.01 -13.91 -7.69
C THR A 22 -11.78 -12.81 -8.41
N ALA A 23 -12.39 -11.88 -7.66
CA ALA A 23 -13.09 -10.73 -8.24
C ALA A 23 -12.15 -9.91 -9.14
N PRO A 24 -12.63 -9.35 -10.28
CA PRO A 24 -11.77 -8.58 -11.16
C PRO A 24 -11.36 -7.26 -10.49
N PRO A 25 -10.11 -6.80 -10.67
CA PRO A 25 -9.70 -5.48 -10.22
C PRO A 25 -10.51 -4.43 -10.99
N ILE A 26 -11.09 -3.48 -10.25
CA ILE A 26 -11.79 -2.33 -10.82
C ILE A 26 -10.74 -1.48 -11.54
N ALA A 27 -10.79 -1.46 -12.86
CA ALA A 27 -9.93 -0.62 -13.68
C ALA A 27 -10.24 0.87 -13.45
N LEU A 28 -9.31 1.59 -12.83
CA LEU A 28 -9.30 3.05 -12.80
C LEU A 28 -9.05 3.58 -14.23
N PRO A 29 -9.73 4.65 -14.67
CA PRO A 29 -9.59 5.14 -16.04
C PRO A 29 -8.17 5.67 -16.31
N ALA A 30 -7.74 5.41 -17.54
CA ALA A 30 -6.42 5.74 -18.06
C ALA A 30 -6.27 7.23 -18.39
N SER A 31 -5.23 7.84 -17.82
CA SER A 31 -4.40 8.84 -18.51
C SER A 31 -3.02 8.89 -17.83
N ILE A 32 -2.02 8.27 -18.45
CA ILE A 32 -0.60 8.42 -18.09
C ILE A 32 -0.15 9.88 -18.32
N ALA A 33 -0.83 10.59 -19.23
CA ALA A 33 -0.54 11.98 -19.57
C ALA A 33 -0.86 12.96 -18.42
N GLU A 34 -1.85 12.67 -17.56
CA GLU A 34 -2.15 13.51 -16.38
C GLU A 34 -1.12 13.31 -15.25
N ALA A 35 -0.59 12.08 -15.10
CA ALA A 35 0.45 11.79 -14.10
C ALA A 35 1.73 12.59 -14.32
N SER A 36 2.06 12.91 -15.58
CA SER A 36 3.26 13.67 -15.95
C SER A 36 3.23 15.15 -15.53
N LYS A 37 2.05 15.74 -15.33
CA LYS A 37 1.91 17.15 -14.91
C LYS A 37 1.76 17.33 -13.40
N ASP A 38 1.18 16.36 -12.70
CA ASP A 38 0.95 16.45 -11.26
C ASP A 38 2.23 16.25 -10.42
N SER A 39 3.29 15.66 -10.98
CA SER A 39 4.59 15.48 -10.32
C SER A 39 5.66 16.52 -10.72
N ALA A 40 5.29 17.59 -11.44
CA ALA A 40 6.23 18.51 -12.08
C ALA A 40 7.18 19.28 -11.12
N ASP A 41 7.05 19.14 -9.80
CA ASP A 41 7.85 19.88 -8.82
C ASP A 41 9.13 19.14 -8.35
N PHE A 42 9.24 17.83 -8.53
CA PHE A 42 10.44 17.08 -8.10
C PHE A 42 10.80 15.94 -9.06
N PHE A 43 12.05 15.95 -9.50
CA PHE A 43 12.69 14.87 -10.23
C PHE A 43 14.01 14.51 -9.55
N PRO A 44 14.27 13.22 -9.23
CA PRO A 44 15.52 12.82 -8.60
C PRO A 44 16.62 12.70 -9.65
N HIS A 45 17.57 13.64 -9.62
CA HIS A 45 18.68 13.67 -10.58
C HIS A 45 19.81 12.72 -10.19
N ALA A 46 20.34 12.01 -11.20
CA ALA A 46 21.49 11.13 -11.06
C ALA A 46 22.69 11.87 -10.46
N VAL A 47 23.45 11.13 -9.66
CA VAL A 47 24.61 11.62 -8.91
C VAL A 47 25.90 11.23 -9.60
N ASP A 48 26.83 12.17 -9.73
CA ASP A 48 28.10 11.95 -10.42
C ASP A 48 29.21 11.43 -9.51
N THR A 49 29.04 11.51 -8.18
CA THR A 49 30.04 11.04 -7.20
C THR A 49 29.39 10.51 -5.93
N LEU A 50 30.09 9.63 -5.19
CA LEU A 50 29.63 9.15 -3.88
C LEU A 50 29.41 10.29 -2.88
N ARG A 51 30.27 11.31 -2.92
CA ARG A 51 30.15 12.49 -2.06
C ARG A 51 28.89 13.30 -2.38
N ALA A 52 28.59 13.52 -3.66
CA ALA A 52 27.34 14.17 -4.08
C ALA A 52 26.11 13.34 -3.73
N ALA A 53 26.26 12.01 -3.67
CA ALA A 53 25.22 11.09 -3.25
C ALA A 53 25.00 11.04 -1.73
N GLY A 54 25.83 11.72 -0.93
CA GLY A 54 25.81 11.65 0.54
C GLY A 54 26.27 10.30 1.10
N LEU A 55 27.11 9.58 0.35
CA LEU A 55 27.51 8.21 0.67
C LEU A 55 28.98 8.12 1.07
N GLY A 56 29.24 7.48 2.21
CA GLY A 56 30.59 7.09 2.61
C GLY A 56 31.10 5.91 1.77
N PRO A 57 32.37 5.91 1.32
CA PRO A 57 32.93 4.83 0.49
C PRO A 57 32.78 3.43 1.11
N HIS A 58 33.02 3.30 2.42
CA HIS A 58 32.90 2.03 3.15
C HIS A 58 31.49 1.45 3.12
N LEU A 59 30.45 2.29 3.15
CA LEU A 59 29.06 1.83 3.08
C LEU A 59 28.79 1.18 1.73
N VAL A 60 29.23 1.81 0.64
CA VAL A 60 29.05 1.29 -0.71
C VAL A 60 29.93 0.07 -0.96
N GLU A 61 31.14 0.04 -0.40
CA GLU A 61 32.03 -1.13 -0.43
C GLU A 61 31.36 -2.34 0.24
N SER A 62 30.79 -2.15 1.44
CA SER A 62 30.08 -3.21 2.16
C SER A 62 28.89 -3.75 1.36
N LEU A 63 28.11 -2.88 0.72
CA LEU A 63 26.99 -3.29 -0.14
C LEU A 63 27.48 -4.04 -1.40
N ALA A 64 28.55 -3.58 -2.04
CA ALA A 64 29.16 -4.22 -3.20
C ALA A 64 29.72 -5.61 -2.85
N LEU A 65 30.45 -5.73 -1.73
CA LEU A 65 30.97 -6.99 -1.22
C LEU A 65 29.84 -8.00 -0.96
N LYS A 66 28.77 -7.56 -0.28
CA LYS A 66 27.59 -8.40 -0.04
C LYS A 66 26.93 -8.84 -1.35
N SER A 67 26.83 -7.95 -2.34
CA SER A 67 26.26 -8.28 -3.65
C SER A 67 27.06 -9.39 -4.35
N ILE A 68 28.39 -9.25 -4.41
CA ILE A 68 29.24 -10.28 -5.01
C ILE A 68 29.19 -11.57 -4.18
N TYR A 69 29.12 -11.48 -2.85
CA TYR A 69 29.05 -12.64 -1.96
C TYR A 69 27.81 -13.50 -2.22
N HIS A 70 26.64 -12.88 -2.39
CA HIS A 70 25.39 -13.59 -2.65
C HIS A 70 25.31 -14.13 -4.08
N CYS A 71 25.86 -13.42 -5.07
CA CYS A 71 25.84 -13.85 -6.48
C CYS A 71 27.03 -14.76 -6.87
N GLY A 72 28.05 -14.85 -6.04
CA GLY A 72 29.32 -15.56 -6.30
C GLY A 72 30.29 -14.74 -7.16
N ALA A 73 29.87 -14.33 -8.36
CA ALA A 73 30.62 -13.44 -9.25
C ALA A 73 29.65 -12.56 -10.05
N SER A 74 29.99 -11.28 -10.21
CA SER A 74 29.11 -10.29 -10.83
C SER A 74 29.89 -9.34 -11.73
N ARG A 75 29.27 -8.84 -12.81
CA ARG A 75 29.86 -7.77 -13.62
C ARG A 75 29.77 -6.45 -12.87
N GLY A 76 30.69 -5.53 -13.15
CA GLY A 76 30.69 -4.21 -12.50
C GLY A 76 29.38 -3.44 -12.72
N ARG A 77 28.80 -3.54 -13.92
CA ARG A 77 27.49 -2.93 -14.23
C ARG A 77 26.32 -3.59 -13.50
N ASP A 78 26.38 -4.89 -13.26
CA ASP A 78 25.35 -5.61 -12.50
C ASP A 78 25.40 -5.20 -11.03
N ILE A 79 26.60 -5.05 -10.46
CA ILE A 79 26.80 -4.52 -9.10
C ILE A 79 26.25 -3.09 -9.02
N ALA A 80 26.60 -2.22 -9.96
CA ALA A 80 26.10 -0.84 -9.98
C ALA A 80 24.57 -0.78 -10.08
N THR A 81 23.97 -1.68 -10.88
CA THR A 81 22.51 -1.83 -11.00
C THR A 81 21.87 -2.29 -9.69
N GLN A 82 22.45 -3.28 -9.00
CA GLN A 82 21.99 -3.75 -7.69
C GLN A 82 22.01 -2.64 -6.64
N LEU A 83 23.06 -1.82 -6.65
CA LEU A 83 23.21 -0.67 -5.76
C LEU A 83 22.42 0.57 -6.22
N ALA A 84 21.76 0.49 -7.39
CA ALA A 84 21.02 1.59 -8.01
C ALA A 84 21.86 2.88 -8.20
N LEU A 85 23.17 2.73 -8.43
CA LEU A 85 24.10 3.83 -8.68
C LEU A 85 24.64 3.80 -10.12
N PRO A 86 25.03 4.95 -10.71
CA PRO A 86 25.68 4.95 -12.01
C PRO A 86 27.01 4.18 -11.97
N PHE A 87 27.29 3.40 -13.02
CA PHE A 87 28.52 2.60 -13.10
C PHE A 87 29.79 3.44 -12.92
N ALA A 88 29.82 4.66 -13.49
CA ALA A 88 30.94 5.60 -13.34
C ALA A 88 31.23 6.00 -11.88
N VAL A 89 30.25 5.89 -10.98
CA VAL A 89 30.41 6.15 -9.54
C VAL A 89 30.93 4.91 -8.80
N VAL A 90 30.54 3.72 -9.25
CA VAL A 90 30.87 2.45 -8.60
C VAL A 90 32.22 1.88 -9.09
N GLU A 91 32.58 2.13 -10.35
CA GLU A 91 33.80 1.61 -10.99
C GLU A 91 35.09 2.00 -10.24
N PRO A 92 35.31 3.27 -9.81
CA PRO A 92 36.50 3.62 -9.05
C PRO A 92 36.61 2.84 -7.73
N LEU A 93 35.48 2.62 -7.05
CA LEU A 93 35.44 1.85 -5.81
C LEU A 93 35.79 0.37 -6.05
N LEU A 94 35.26 -0.24 -7.11
CA LEU A 94 35.61 -1.61 -7.48
C LEU A 94 37.11 -1.75 -7.81
N PHE A 95 37.72 -0.71 -8.39
CA PHE A 95 39.16 -0.67 -8.61
C PHE A 95 39.95 -0.57 -7.30
N GLU A 96 39.50 0.26 -6.35
CA GLU A 96 40.09 0.34 -5.00
C GLU A 96 39.99 -1.00 -4.26
N MET A 97 38.83 -1.67 -4.33
CA MET A 97 38.62 -3.00 -3.74
C MET A 97 39.59 -4.05 -4.33
N LYS A 98 39.91 -3.94 -5.63
CA LYS A 98 40.92 -4.79 -6.27
C LYS A 98 42.32 -4.51 -5.73
N LEU A 99 42.70 -3.23 -5.60
CA LEU A 99 43.99 -2.85 -5.02
C LEU A 99 44.12 -3.31 -3.56
N ALA A 100 43.02 -3.25 -2.80
CA ALA A 100 42.91 -3.77 -1.44
C ALA A 100 42.86 -5.31 -1.35
N GLN A 101 42.93 -6.02 -2.49
CA GLN A 101 42.87 -7.48 -2.58
C GLN A 101 41.57 -8.09 -2.03
N LEU A 102 40.46 -7.36 -2.08
CA LEU A 102 39.13 -7.85 -1.70
C LEU A 102 38.44 -8.58 -2.86
N VAL A 103 38.74 -8.15 -4.09
CA VAL A 103 38.19 -8.74 -5.32
C VAL A 103 39.30 -9.05 -6.33
N VAL A 104 39.04 -10.01 -7.20
CA VAL A 104 39.86 -10.35 -8.36
C VAL A 104 39.04 -10.25 -9.64
N LEU A 105 39.72 -10.00 -10.76
CA LEU A 105 39.10 -9.94 -12.09
C LEU A 105 39.29 -11.28 -12.79
N LYS A 106 38.21 -11.97 -13.14
CA LYS A 106 38.28 -13.30 -13.80
C LYS A 106 38.34 -13.22 -15.32
N ALA A 107 37.64 -12.26 -15.93
CA ALA A 107 37.61 -12.04 -17.38
C ALA A 107 37.17 -10.60 -17.72
N GLY A 108 37.66 -10.07 -18.84
CA GLY A 108 37.15 -8.82 -19.43
C GLY A 108 35.84 -9.09 -20.18
N ALA A 109 34.83 -8.26 -19.93
CA ALA A 109 33.59 -8.21 -20.68
C ALA A 109 33.67 -7.12 -21.76
N PRO A 110 32.74 -7.08 -22.74
CA PRO A 110 32.71 -6.02 -23.75
C PRO A 110 32.63 -4.62 -23.12
N ALA A 111 33.20 -3.62 -23.80
CA ALA A 111 33.14 -2.21 -23.41
C ALA A 111 33.77 -1.85 -22.04
N GLY A 112 34.83 -2.56 -21.65
CA GLY A 112 35.65 -2.20 -20.47
C GLY A 112 35.07 -2.60 -19.12
N ASP A 113 34.01 -3.41 -19.08
CA ASP A 113 33.46 -3.99 -17.86
C ASP A 113 34.20 -5.30 -17.50
N TYR A 114 34.24 -5.68 -16.23
CA TYR A 114 34.92 -6.88 -15.76
C TYR A 114 34.02 -7.72 -14.86
N VAL A 115 34.28 -9.04 -14.82
CA VAL A 115 33.67 -9.93 -13.84
C VAL A 115 34.51 -9.93 -12.56
N TYR A 116 33.90 -9.49 -11.47
CA TYR A 116 34.48 -9.43 -10.14
C TYR A 116 34.09 -10.66 -9.33
N GLU A 117 35.07 -11.25 -8.66
CA GLU A 117 34.88 -12.34 -7.69
C GLU A 117 35.62 -12.00 -6.41
N LEU A 118 35.08 -12.43 -5.27
CA LEU A 118 35.71 -12.20 -3.98
C LEU A 118 36.97 -13.05 -3.81
N THR A 119 38.02 -12.44 -3.27
CA THR A 119 39.14 -13.20 -2.70
C THR A 119 38.71 -13.88 -1.40
N GLU A 120 39.55 -14.72 -0.81
CA GLU A 120 39.30 -15.27 0.53
C GLU A 120 39.12 -14.16 1.58
N ARG A 121 39.96 -13.11 1.51
CA ARG A 121 39.84 -11.93 2.37
C ARG A 121 38.53 -11.19 2.14
N GLY A 122 38.16 -10.93 0.88
CA GLY A 122 36.90 -10.29 0.54
C GLY A 122 35.69 -11.10 0.97
N ARG A 123 35.75 -12.44 0.86
CA ARG A 123 34.70 -13.35 1.30
C ARG A 123 34.54 -13.32 2.82
N ALA A 124 35.64 -13.33 3.58
CA ALA A 124 35.58 -13.21 5.03
C ALA A 124 34.95 -11.88 5.48
N GLN A 125 35.36 -10.76 4.86
CA GLN A 125 34.80 -9.44 5.15
C GLN A 125 33.30 -9.37 4.77
N ALA A 126 32.92 -9.84 3.58
CA ALA A 126 31.53 -9.85 3.14
C ALA A 126 30.64 -10.71 4.05
N SER A 127 31.13 -11.88 4.49
CA SER A 127 30.42 -12.74 5.42
C SER A 127 30.23 -12.07 6.78
N GLN A 128 31.23 -11.33 7.28
CA GLN A 128 31.13 -10.60 8.54
C GLN A 128 30.10 -9.47 8.44
N GLU A 129 30.18 -8.64 7.40
CA GLU A 129 29.23 -7.56 7.13
C GLU A 129 27.79 -8.10 6.95
N SER A 130 27.63 -9.20 6.22
CA SER A 130 26.33 -9.85 6.01
C SER A 130 25.76 -10.46 7.29
N SER A 131 26.59 -10.84 8.26
CA SER A 131 26.13 -11.34 9.56
C SER A 131 25.56 -10.22 10.44
N HIS A 132 26.03 -8.98 10.27
CA HIS A 132 25.47 -7.81 10.94
C HIS A 132 24.20 -7.31 10.27
N SER A 133 24.17 -7.29 8.94
CA SER A 133 23.00 -6.92 8.17
C SER A 133 23.03 -7.54 6.77
N SER A 134 22.00 -8.33 6.46
CA SER A 134 21.80 -8.94 5.15
C SER A 134 21.30 -7.95 4.09
N TYR A 135 21.10 -6.67 4.44
CA TYR A 135 20.67 -5.66 3.47
C TYR A 135 21.68 -5.57 2.32
N CYS A 136 21.23 -5.91 1.12
CA CYS A 136 22.01 -5.92 -0.11
C CYS A 136 21.15 -5.36 -1.25
N GLY A 137 20.59 -4.17 -1.05
CA GLY A 137 19.75 -3.49 -2.03
C GLY A 137 20.38 -2.21 -2.57
N ALA A 138 19.52 -1.30 -3.03
CA ALA A 138 19.92 0.03 -3.46
C ALA A 138 20.73 0.77 -2.38
N ALA A 139 21.73 1.55 -2.79
CA ALA A 139 22.41 2.44 -1.87
C ALA A 139 21.38 3.42 -1.28
N PRO A 140 21.46 3.72 0.04
CA PRO A 140 20.46 4.58 0.66
C PRO A 140 20.60 6.03 0.18
N VAL A 141 19.56 6.80 0.41
CA VAL A 141 19.54 8.26 0.25
C VAL A 141 19.69 8.91 1.61
N GLU A 142 20.42 10.02 1.71
CA GLU A 142 20.53 10.74 2.99
C GLU A 142 19.17 11.25 3.47
N LEU A 143 18.99 11.25 4.80
CA LEU A 143 17.76 11.74 5.42
C LEU A 143 17.41 13.18 5.03
N ALA A 144 18.42 14.03 4.81
CA ALA A 144 18.22 15.41 4.38
C ALA A 144 17.61 15.51 2.98
N ASP A 145 18.10 14.71 2.03
CA ASP A 145 17.58 14.65 0.66
C ASP A 145 16.16 14.08 0.62
N TYR A 146 15.91 13.03 1.42
CA TYR A 146 14.55 12.51 1.62
C TYR A 146 13.61 13.61 2.14
N THR A 147 14.00 14.32 3.20
CA THR A 147 13.21 15.41 3.79
C THR A 147 12.90 16.51 2.77
N ALA A 148 13.91 16.92 1.97
CA ALA A 148 13.74 17.91 0.92
C ALA A 148 12.80 17.43 -0.19
N SER A 149 12.87 16.15 -0.58
CA SER A 149 11.98 15.56 -1.59
C SER A 149 10.51 15.57 -1.16
N VAL A 150 10.23 15.26 0.11
CA VAL A 150 8.87 15.25 0.65
C VAL A 150 8.30 16.67 0.66
N GLN A 151 9.08 17.66 1.10
CA GLN A 151 8.66 19.06 1.09
C GLN A 151 8.33 19.57 -0.33
N ARG A 152 9.05 19.10 -1.36
CA ARG A 152 8.77 19.46 -2.75
C ARG A 152 7.49 18.82 -3.26
N GLN A 153 7.21 17.58 -2.87
CA GLN A 153 6.06 16.78 -3.33
C GLN A 153 4.85 16.80 -2.36
N SER A 154 4.84 17.76 -1.43
CA SER A 154 3.97 17.71 -0.26
C SER A 154 2.48 17.70 -0.59
N VAL A 155 1.72 16.87 0.14
CA VAL A 155 0.25 16.78 0.00
C VAL A 155 -0.44 18.10 0.33
N LYS A 156 0.17 18.97 1.14
CA LYS A 156 -0.39 20.29 1.51
C LYS A 156 -0.39 21.30 0.38
N LYS A 157 0.50 21.13 -0.60
CA LYS A 157 0.50 21.96 -1.80
C LYS A 157 -0.69 21.62 -2.69
N GLN A 158 -1.20 20.40 -2.57
CA GLN A 158 -2.40 19.96 -3.24
C GLN A 158 -3.59 20.55 -2.47
N LYS A 159 -4.32 21.47 -3.11
CA LYS A 159 -5.53 22.09 -2.55
C LYS A 159 -6.74 21.44 -3.20
N PRO A 160 -7.14 20.25 -2.74
CA PRO A 160 -8.21 19.52 -3.38
C PRO A 160 -9.52 20.30 -3.35
N ARG A 161 -10.20 20.32 -4.49
CA ARG A 161 -11.50 20.95 -4.63
C ARG A 161 -12.59 19.91 -4.44
N LEU A 162 -13.80 20.37 -4.14
CA LEU A 162 -14.96 19.49 -4.00
C LEU A 162 -15.19 18.60 -5.23
N ALA A 163 -14.91 19.11 -6.43
CA ALA A 163 -15.01 18.33 -7.66
C ALA A 163 -14.02 17.15 -7.70
N ASP A 164 -12.81 17.31 -7.16
CA ASP A 164 -11.80 16.25 -7.09
C ASP A 164 -12.22 15.16 -6.12
N VAL A 165 -12.75 15.56 -4.96
CA VAL A 165 -13.30 14.63 -3.95
C VAL A 165 -14.47 13.83 -4.52
N ARG A 166 -15.43 14.51 -5.18
CA ARG A 166 -16.55 13.83 -5.83
C ARG A 166 -16.11 12.85 -6.90
N ARG A 167 -15.09 13.20 -7.69
CA ARG A 167 -14.53 12.32 -8.72
C ARG A 167 -13.87 11.09 -8.09
N ALA A 168 -13.09 11.27 -7.03
CA ALA A 168 -12.42 10.18 -6.30
C ALA A 168 -13.40 9.22 -5.61
N LEU A 169 -14.55 9.74 -5.16
CA LEU A 169 -15.58 8.97 -4.44
C LEU A 169 -16.79 8.60 -5.31
N ALA A 170 -16.71 8.77 -6.64
CA ALA A 170 -17.85 8.62 -7.54
C ALA A 170 -18.43 7.19 -7.59
N ASP A 171 -17.61 6.20 -7.28
CA ASP A 171 -18.03 4.80 -7.19
C ASP A 171 -18.76 4.49 -5.87
N LEU A 172 -18.64 5.36 -4.86
CA LEU A 172 -19.37 5.30 -3.61
C LEU A 172 -20.65 6.14 -3.64
N VAL A 173 -21.65 5.71 -2.87
CA VAL A 173 -22.91 6.44 -2.72
C VAL A 173 -22.84 7.22 -1.41
N LEU A 174 -22.40 8.47 -1.50
CA LEU A 174 -22.26 9.40 -0.37
C LEU A 174 -23.14 10.64 -0.59
N SER A 175 -23.57 11.28 0.49
CA SER A 175 -24.27 12.56 0.40
C SER A 175 -23.31 13.69 0.00
N ASP A 176 -23.86 14.78 -0.55
CA ASP A 176 -23.09 15.98 -0.84
C ASP A 176 -22.44 16.58 0.42
N GLU A 177 -23.13 16.52 1.55
CA GLU A 177 -22.62 16.98 2.85
C GLU A 177 -21.42 16.16 3.32
N GLN A 178 -21.46 14.82 3.13
CA GLN A 178 -20.33 13.93 3.43
C GLN A 178 -19.13 14.25 2.53
N CYS A 179 -19.36 14.44 1.22
CA CYS A 179 -18.30 14.83 0.29
C CYS A 179 -17.66 16.17 0.66
N CYS A 180 -18.47 17.17 1.04
CA CYS A 180 -17.98 18.46 1.51
C CYS A 180 -17.13 18.32 2.78
N SER A 181 -17.64 17.61 3.79
CA SER A 181 -16.94 17.41 5.07
C SER A 181 -15.61 16.68 4.89
N ILE A 182 -15.56 15.65 4.03
CA ILE A 182 -14.31 14.95 3.67
C ILE A 182 -13.34 15.93 2.99
N GLY A 183 -13.80 16.71 2.01
CA GLY A 183 -12.95 17.68 1.32
C GLY A 183 -12.40 18.78 2.22
N GLU A 184 -13.19 19.27 3.18
CA GLU A 184 -12.74 20.23 4.19
C GLU A 184 -11.69 19.61 5.12
N ALA A 185 -11.93 18.38 5.59
CA ALA A 185 -10.99 17.67 6.44
C ALA A 185 -9.65 17.44 5.74
N MET A 186 -9.68 17.07 4.46
CA MET A 186 -8.48 16.88 3.64
C MET A 186 -7.69 18.17 3.43
N ASN A 187 -8.37 19.30 3.26
CA ASN A 187 -7.73 20.62 3.15
C ASN A 187 -7.12 21.10 4.48
N SER A 188 -7.63 20.62 5.61
CA SER A 188 -7.05 20.95 6.93
C SER A 188 -5.70 20.28 7.18
N GLY A 189 -5.45 19.11 6.58
CA GLY A 189 -4.20 18.35 6.69
C GLY A 189 -3.91 17.70 8.05
N ILE A 190 -4.83 17.78 9.02
CA ILE A 190 -4.64 17.23 10.38
C ILE A 190 -5.07 15.76 10.44
N GLY A 191 -6.16 15.39 9.77
CA GLY A 191 -6.78 14.07 9.83
C GLY A 191 -8.25 14.13 10.26
N PHE A 192 -8.96 13.01 10.20
CA PHE A 192 -10.38 12.93 10.57
C PHE A 192 -10.83 11.55 11.02
N PHE A 193 -11.97 11.51 11.71
CA PHE A 193 -12.68 10.27 12.02
C PHE A 193 -13.72 9.95 10.96
N LEU A 194 -13.79 8.67 10.59
CA LEU A 194 -14.93 8.04 9.95
C LEU A 194 -15.64 7.17 10.98
N SER A 195 -16.81 7.59 11.42
CA SER A 195 -17.67 6.81 12.33
C SER A 195 -18.84 6.20 11.57
N GLY A 196 -19.46 5.19 12.16
CA GLY A 196 -20.62 4.53 11.59
C GLY A 196 -20.53 3.03 11.76
N ALA A 197 -21.63 2.31 11.59
CA ALA A 197 -21.62 0.87 11.78
C ALA A 197 -20.74 0.12 10.76
N ALA A 198 -20.39 -1.11 11.12
CA ALA A 198 -19.69 -2.01 10.22
C ALA A 198 -20.50 -2.22 8.93
N GLY A 199 -19.80 -2.34 7.81
CA GLY A 199 -20.43 -2.56 6.50
C GLY A 199 -20.90 -1.30 5.75
N ASN A 200 -20.73 -0.10 6.31
CA ASN A 200 -21.11 1.15 5.63
C ASN A 200 -20.00 1.76 4.74
N GLY A 201 -18.89 1.06 4.49
CA GLY A 201 -17.88 1.47 3.51
C GLY A 201 -16.86 2.51 4.00
N LYS A 202 -16.66 2.66 5.32
CA LYS A 202 -15.65 3.58 5.90
C LYS A 202 -14.24 3.35 5.34
N THR A 203 -13.78 2.11 5.34
CA THR A 203 -12.47 1.72 4.78
C THR A 203 -12.39 2.07 3.29
N SER A 204 -13.48 1.85 2.55
CA SER A 204 -13.56 2.21 1.12
C SER A 204 -13.43 3.71 0.87
N VAL A 205 -14.03 4.55 1.73
CA VAL A 205 -13.83 6.01 1.69
C VAL A 205 -12.36 6.35 1.98
N ALA A 206 -11.79 5.79 3.05
CA ALA A 206 -10.42 6.04 3.47
C ALA A 206 -9.37 5.64 2.42
N GLU A 207 -9.64 4.60 1.63
CA GLU A 207 -8.78 4.18 0.52
C GLU A 207 -8.79 5.16 -0.66
N ARG A 208 -9.96 5.73 -0.96
CA ARG A 208 -10.14 6.57 -2.15
C ARG A 208 -9.67 7.99 -1.96
N VAL A 209 -9.66 8.50 -0.71
CA VAL A 209 -9.23 9.88 -0.44
C VAL A 209 -7.79 10.15 -0.83
N THR A 210 -6.90 9.14 -0.86
CA THR A 210 -5.51 9.36 -1.29
C THR A 210 -5.40 9.82 -2.75
N SER A 211 -6.29 9.32 -3.62
CA SER A 211 -6.28 9.64 -5.06
C SER A 211 -6.53 11.13 -5.37
N VAL A 212 -7.06 11.86 -4.41
CA VAL A 212 -7.36 13.30 -4.51
C VAL A 212 -6.07 14.15 -4.47
N TYR A 213 -4.97 13.66 -3.88
CA TYR A 213 -3.69 14.38 -3.77
C TYR A 213 -2.78 14.22 -5.00
N GLY A 214 -3.31 13.69 -6.11
CA GLY A 214 -2.55 13.37 -7.31
C GLY A 214 -2.05 11.91 -7.30
N ARG A 215 -1.58 11.45 -8.46
CA ARG A 215 -1.39 10.01 -8.68
C ARG A 215 -0.10 9.44 -8.06
N GLY A 216 1.04 10.07 -8.28
CA GLY A 216 2.33 9.46 -7.92
C GLY A 216 3.27 10.32 -7.09
N LEU A 217 4.27 9.64 -6.50
CA LEU A 217 5.24 10.19 -5.56
C LEU A 217 6.59 9.49 -5.77
N TRP A 218 7.68 10.26 -5.80
CA TRP A 218 9.03 9.71 -5.73
C TRP A 218 9.43 9.46 -4.29
N ILE A 219 9.82 8.23 -3.98
CA ILE A 219 10.41 7.85 -2.69
C ILE A 219 11.73 7.10 -2.90
N PRO A 220 12.70 7.21 -1.98
CA PRO A 220 13.89 6.39 -2.03
C PRO A 220 13.59 4.94 -1.63
N ARG A 221 14.32 3.98 -2.19
CA ARG A 221 14.19 2.56 -1.80
C ARG A 221 14.64 2.32 -0.36
N ALA A 222 15.66 3.04 0.08
CA ALA A 222 16.13 3.07 1.47
C ALA A 222 16.68 4.45 1.84
N ILE A 223 16.65 4.77 3.13
CA ILE A 223 17.22 6.01 3.68
C ILE A 223 18.34 5.70 4.66
N LEU A 224 19.30 6.61 4.78
CA LEU A 224 20.38 6.55 5.75
C LEU A 224 20.07 7.50 6.90
N ALA A 225 19.83 6.94 8.09
CA ALA A 225 19.53 7.71 9.30
C ALA A 225 20.43 7.24 10.46
N GLY A 226 21.17 8.16 11.07
CA GLY A 226 22.04 7.83 12.20
C GLY A 226 23.14 6.82 11.90
N GLY A 227 23.51 6.63 10.63
CA GLY A 227 24.47 5.60 10.18
C GLY A 227 23.85 4.22 9.92
N GLU A 228 22.54 4.07 10.09
CA GLU A 228 21.80 2.84 9.86
C GLU A 228 20.95 2.95 8.58
N ILE A 229 20.87 1.86 7.81
CA ILE A 229 20.05 1.80 6.60
C ILE A 229 18.63 1.40 7.00
N ILE A 230 17.65 2.24 6.70
CA ILE A 230 16.23 1.94 6.87
C ILE A 230 15.62 1.64 5.50
N ARG A 231 15.07 0.44 5.31
CA ARG A 231 14.31 0.09 4.11
C ARG A 231 12.98 0.84 4.13
N LEU A 232 12.77 1.70 3.14
CA LEU A 232 11.55 2.51 3.03
C LEU A 232 10.57 1.91 2.02
N PHE A 233 11.05 1.63 0.81
CA PHE A 233 10.21 1.02 -0.21
C PHE A 233 9.89 -0.43 0.15
N ASP A 234 8.60 -0.75 0.21
CA ASP A 234 8.10 -2.06 0.53
C ASP A 234 7.08 -2.53 -0.51
N PRO A 235 7.39 -3.53 -1.36
CA PRO A 235 6.48 -4.01 -2.39
C PRO A 235 5.15 -4.55 -1.88
N SER A 236 5.04 -4.90 -0.60
CA SER A 236 3.77 -5.31 0.02
C SER A 236 2.81 -4.14 0.26
N CYS A 237 3.31 -2.91 0.23
CA CYS A 237 2.57 -1.70 0.62
C CYS A 237 2.66 -0.57 -0.43
N HIS A 238 3.67 -0.60 -1.29
CA HIS A 238 3.90 0.40 -2.34
C HIS A 238 3.76 -0.24 -3.72
N GLU A 239 2.99 0.42 -4.58
CA GLU A 239 2.83 0.06 -5.97
C GLU A 239 3.75 0.94 -6.82
N GLU A 240 4.69 0.33 -7.56
CA GLU A 240 5.57 1.03 -8.50
C GLU A 240 4.76 1.43 -9.75
N LEU A 241 4.86 2.70 -10.13
CA LEU A 241 4.22 3.23 -11.33
C LEU A 241 5.24 3.46 -12.45
N PRO A 242 4.88 3.20 -13.71
CA PRO A 242 5.72 3.62 -14.83
C PRO A 242 5.80 5.15 -14.86
N PHE A 243 7.01 5.68 -15.01
CA PHE A 243 7.26 7.11 -15.22
C PHE A 243 7.81 7.32 -16.63
N ASP A 244 7.07 8.07 -17.45
CA ASP A 244 7.46 8.37 -18.82
C ASP A 244 8.48 9.52 -18.83
N LEU A 245 9.77 9.15 -18.85
CA LEU A 245 10.89 10.08 -18.86
C LEU A 245 10.91 10.95 -20.12
N GLU A 246 10.60 10.38 -21.29
CA GLU A 246 10.63 11.10 -22.56
C GLU A 246 9.53 12.17 -22.59
N ALA A 247 8.32 11.83 -22.15
CA ALA A 247 7.23 12.80 -22.03
C ALA A 247 7.54 13.92 -21.02
N ALA A 248 8.34 13.62 -20.00
CA ALA A 248 8.80 14.59 -19.01
C ALA A 248 10.05 15.39 -19.47
N GLY A 249 10.61 15.09 -20.65
CA GLY A 249 11.80 15.77 -21.18
C GLY A 249 13.11 15.37 -20.52
N PHE A 250 13.17 14.18 -19.92
CA PHE A 250 14.35 13.63 -19.27
C PHE A 250 14.88 12.40 -20.00
N GLU A 251 16.19 12.23 -19.95
CA GLU A 251 16.87 11.06 -20.47
C GLU A 251 17.09 10.00 -19.36
N PRO A 252 17.11 8.69 -19.68
CA PRO A 252 17.28 7.62 -18.67
C PRO A 252 18.52 7.70 -17.78
N HIS A 253 19.58 8.36 -18.24
CA HIS A 253 20.82 8.54 -17.48
C HIS A 253 20.74 9.68 -16.45
N GLN A 254 19.73 10.55 -16.56
CA GLN A 254 19.51 11.65 -15.63
C GLN A 254 18.74 11.24 -14.37
N LEU A 255 18.14 10.05 -14.35
CA LEU A 255 17.37 9.54 -13.21
C LEU A 255 18.27 8.90 -12.15
N ASP A 256 18.14 9.34 -10.89
CA ASP A 256 18.71 8.62 -9.76
C ASP A 256 17.86 7.38 -9.44
N ARG A 257 18.39 6.20 -9.78
CA ARG A 257 17.70 4.91 -9.66
C ARG A 257 17.50 4.45 -8.21
N ARG A 258 18.13 5.11 -7.23
CA ARG A 258 17.85 4.87 -5.80
C ARG A 258 16.41 5.25 -5.45
N TRP A 259 15.79 6.10 -6.26
CA TRP A 259 14.40 6.52 -6.15
C TRP A 259 13.49 5.66 -7.03
N VAL A 260 12.27 5.49 -6.56
CA VAL A 260 11.20 4.77 -7.24
C VAL A 260 9.97 5.65 -7.27
N TYR A 261 9.32 5.72 -8.43
CA TYR A 261 8.05 6.41 -8.59
C TYR A 261 6.94 5.44 -8.22
N ILE A 262 6.14 5.79 -7.22
CA ILE A 262 5.07 4.95 -6.69
C ILE A 262 3.73 5.64 -6.82
N LEU A 263 2.65 4.86 -6.80
CA LEU A 263 1.32 5.38 -6.50
C LEU A 263 1.36 5.97 -5.09
N ARG A 264 0.74 7.13 -4.86
CA ARG A 264 0.68 7.73 -3.51
C ARG A 264 0.15 6.67 -2.53
N PRO A 265 0.88 6.42 -1.41
CA PRO A 265 0.60 5.26 -0.58
C PRO A 265 -0.68 5.43 0.24
N THR A 266 -1.49 4.37 0.26
CA THR A 266 -2.58 4.20 1.22
C THR A 266 -2.23 3.03 2.11
N ILE A 267 -1.76 3.33 3.33
CA ILE A 267 -1.35 2.29 4.28
C ILE A 267 -2.49 2.08 5.27
N ILE A 268 -3.02 0.85 5.31
CA ILE A 268 -4.12 0.48 6.20
C ILE A 268 -3.57 -0.38 7.33
N ALA A 269 -3.85 0.01 8.56
CA ALA A 269 -3.51 -0.72 9.77
C ALA A 269 -4.81 -1.17 10.47
N GLY A 270 -5.05 -2.47 10.56
CA GLY A 270 -6.27 -3.04 11.13
C GLY A 270 -6.21 -3.26 12.64
N GLY A 271 -7.09 -4.13 13.14
CA GLY A 271 -7.16 -4.49 14.57
C GLY A 271 -5.92 -5.21 15.12
N GLU A 272 -5.12 -5.81 14.23
CA GLU A 272 -3.86 -6.50 14.54
C GLU A 272 -2.64 -5.56 14.69
N MET A 273 -2.82 -4.27 14.40
CA MET A 273 -1.78 -3.26 14.55
C MET A 273 -1.22 -3.24 15.98
N THR A 274 0.10 -3.07 16.09
CA THR A 274 0.79 -2.80 17.36
C THR A 274 1.48 -1.44 17.31
N LEU A 275 1.68 -0.81 18.48
CA LEU A 275 2.36 0.50 18.55
C LEU A 275 3.81 0.44 18.04
N ASP A 276 4.48 -0.69 18.18
CA ASP A 276 5.84 -0.91 17.66
C ASP A 276 5.94 -0.75 16.14
N GLN A 277 4.83 -0.87 15.40
CA GLN A 277 4.82 -0.65 13.95
C GLN A 277 4.92 0.85 13.58
N LEU A 278 4.80 1.74 14.56
CA LEU A 278 5.01 3.19 14.41
C LEU A 278 6.46 3.61 14.67
N GLU A 279 7.34 2.67 15.03
CA GLU A 279 8.78 2.89 15.19
C GLU A 279 9.59 2.06 14.17
N PRO A 280 10.81 2.48 13.80
CA PRO A 280 11.70 1.67 12.97
C PRO A 280 11.97 0.30 13.60
N ARG A 281 11.66 -0.78 12.86
CA ARG A 281 11.74 -2.15 13.40
C ARG A 281 12.98 -2.89 12.94
N PHE A 282 13.79 -3.32 13.90
CA PHE A 282 14.95 -4.16 13.62
C PHE A 282 14.55 -5.63 13.51
N ASN A 283 14.78 -6.23 12.35
CA ASN A 283 14.58 -7.65 12.16
C ASN A 283 15.84 -8.41 12.61
N VAL A 284 15.80 -9.02 13.80
CA VAL A 284 16.94 -9.73 14.41
C VAL A 284 17.49 -10.86 13.52
N ALA A 285 16.65 -11.51 12.72
CA ALA A 285 17.09 -12.62 11.86
C ALA A 285 17.90 -12.15 10.64
N THR A 286 17.68 -10.91 10.19
CA THR A 286 18.30 -10.37 8.96
C THR A 286 19.22 -9.18 9.25
N GLY A 287 19.14 -8.58 10.44
CA GLY A 287 19.81 -7.32 10.75
C GLY A 287 19.35 -6.14 9.90
N VAL A 288 18.16 -6.24 9.29
CA VAL A 288 17.58 -5.18 8.44
C VAL A 288 16.64 -4.33 9.28
N LEU A 289 16.76 -3.01 9.14
CA LEU A 289 15.88 -2.04 9.78
C LEU A 289 14.77 -1.63 8.80
N GLU A 290 13.53 -1.78 9.23
CA GLU A 290 12.34 -1.51 8.45
C GLU A 290 11.71 -0.17 8.83
N ALA A 291 11.28 0.59 7.83
CA ALA A 291 10.53 1.83 8.06
C ALA A 291 9.20 1.58 8.81
N PRO A 292 8.80 2.46 9.73
CA PRO A 292 7.49 2.39 10.37
C PRO A 292 6.35 2.72 9.40
N LEU A 293 5.12 2.40 9.80
CA LEU A 293 3.91 2.70 9.01
C LEU A 293 3.77 4.19 8.71
N THR A 294 4.12 5.08 9.66
CA THR A 294 4.08 6.54 9.46
C THR A 294 5.06 7.00 8.38
N LEU A 295 6.20 6.33 8.25
CA LEU A 295 7.17 6.69 7.22
C LEU A 295 6.79 6.11 5.85
N LYS A 296 6.19 4.91 5.81
CA LYS A 296 5.67 4.29 4.58
C LYS A 296 4.45 5.02 4.03
N ALA A 297 3.59 5.55 4.88
CA ALA A 297 2.39 6.30 4.48
C ALA A 297 2.67 7.77 4.10
N ASN A 298 3.92 8.22 4.24
CA ASN A 298 4.28 9.61 4.02
C ASN A 298 4.03 10.04 2.56
N GLY A 299 3.50 11.25 2.36
CA GLY A 299 3.04 11.72 1.06
C GLY A 299 1.72 11.08 0.60
N GLY A 300 1.02 10.35 1.47
CA GLY A 300 -0.24 9.69 1.14
C GLY A 300 -1.22 9.69 2.31
N THR A 301 -1.75 8.53 2.65
CA THR A 301 -2.75 8.36 3.72
C THR A 301 -2.41 7.17 4.61
N LEU A 302 -2.47 7.39 5.92
CA LEU A 302 -2.45 6.34 6.94
C LEU A 302 -3.86 6.13 7.46
N VAL A 303 -4.42 4.95 7.24
CA VAL A 303 -5.74 4.56 7.71
C VAL A 303 -5.58 3.64 8.91
N ILE A 304 -6.11 4.07 10.06
CA ILE A 304 -6.24 3.24 11.25
C ILE A 304 -7.66 2.69 11.25
N ASP A 305 -7.81 1.45 10.81
CA ASP A 305 -9.12 0.79 10.73
C ASP A 305 -9.46 0.04 12.01
N ASP A 306 -10.76 -0.17 12.24
CA ASP A 306 -11.30 -0.75 13.47
C ASP A 306 -10.75 -0.08 14.75
N PHE A 307 -10.55 1.23 14.71
CA PHE A 307 -10.01 1.99 15.83
C PHE A 307 -10.88 1.84 17.09
N GLY A 308 -10.25 1.42 18.19
CA GLY A 308 -10.89 1.02 19.43
C GLY A 308 -11.00 -0.49 19.64
N ARG A 309 -10.57 -1.31 18.67
CA ARG A 309 -10.55 -2.80 18.77
C ARG A 309 -9.14 -3.37 18.89
N GLN A 310 -8.11 -2.52 18.91
CA GLN A 310 -6.73 -2.92 19.05
C GLN A 310 -6.42 -3.43 20.47
N LYS A 311 -5.28 -4.12 20.61
CA LYS A 311 -4.80 -4.61 21.91
C LYS A 311 -4.28 -3.51 22.84
N PHE A 312 -3.95 -2.34 22.29
CA PHE A 312 -3.53 -1.16 23.04
C PHE A 312 -4.71 -0.22 23.25
N ARG A 313 -4.58 0.69 24.23
CA ARG A 313 -5.64 1.66 24.48
C ARG A 313 -5.65 2.76 23.42
N PRO A 314 -6.82 3.23 22.94
CA PRO A 314 -6.95 4.34 22.00
C PRO A 314 -6.06 5.55 22.30
N GLU A 315 -5.97 5.93 23.58
CA GLU A 315 -5.20 7.07 24.07
C GLU A 315 -3.69 6.93 23.82
N GLU A 316 -3.16 5.70 23.82
CA GLU A 316 -1.74 5.45 23.56
C GLU A 316 -1.36 5.78 22.11
N LEU A 317 -2.20 5.38 21.15
CA LEU A 317 -2.02 5.72 19.74
C LEU A 317 -2.14 7.23 19.52
N PHE A 318 -3.13 7.86 20.16
CA PHE A 318 -3.30 9.30 20.10
C PHE A 318 -2.08 10.03 20.64
N ASN A 319 -1.58 9.66 21.81
CA ASN A 319 -0.38 10.28 22.39
C ASN A 319 0.83 10.16 21.45
N ARG A 320 0.95 9.07 20.69
CA ARG A 320 2.02 8.88 19.72
C ARG A 320 1.86 9.72 18.45
N LEU A 321 0.63 9.90 17.95
CA LEU A 321 0.36 10.55 16.65
C LEU A 321 -0.02 12.02 16.74
N VAL A 322 -0.56 12.48 17.87
CA VAL A 322 -1.02 13.86 18.07
C VAL A 322 0.07 14.87 17.74
N LEU A 323 1.29 14.67 18.27
CA LEU A 323 2.37 15.62 18.07
C LEU A 323 2.87 15.60 16.61
N PRO A 324 3.11 14.43 15.97
CA PRO A 324 3.35 14.37 14.54
C PRO A 324 2.27 15.03 13.68
N MET A 325 0.99 14.85 14.00
CA MET A 325 -0.11 15.46 13.27
C MET A 325 -0.17 16.99 13.44
N GLU A 326 0.10 17.51 14.65
CA GLU A 326 0.10 18.96 14.90
C GLU A 326 1.34 19.66 14.33
N ARG A 327 2.52 19.08 14.53
CA ARG A 327 3.81 19.69 14.14
C ARG A 327 4.27 19.28 12.76
N GLN A 328 3.66 18.26 12.17
CA GLN A 328 3.98 17.73 10.85
C GLN A 328 5.43 17.22 10.76
N ILE A 329 5.95 16.76 11.91
CA ILE A 329 7.27 16.19 12.10
C ILE A 329 7.13 14.99 13.02
N ASP A 330 7.55 13.82 12.55
CA ASP A 330 7.63 12.62 13.35
C ASP A 330 9.03 12.49 13.96
N ASN A 331 9.10 12.16 15.25
CA ASN A 331 10.37 11.92 15.95
C ASN A 331 10.47 10.41 16.16
N LEU A 332 11.36 9.78 15.41
CA LEU A 332 11.55 8.33 15.41
C LEU A 332 12.79 7.96 16.21
N SER A 333 12.71 6.83 16.92
CA SER A 333 13.83 6.29 17.69
C SER A 333 14.41 5.05 17.03
N LEU A 334 15.70 5.06 16.74
CA LEU A 334 16.43 3.90 16.27
C LEU A 334 16.66 2.91 17.42
N PRO A 335 16.80 1.60 17.13
CA PRO A 335 17.18 0.60 18.13
C PRO A 335 18.49 0.93 18.86
N SER A 336 19.38 1.69 18.22
CA SER A 336 20.61 2.23 18.81
C SER A 336 20.39 3.30 19.89
N GLY A 337 19.15 3.75 20.10
CA GLY A 337 18.77 4.84 21.00
C GLY A 337 18.94 6.24 20.40
N ARG A 338 19.44 6.35 19.17
CA ARG A 338 19.51 7.62 18.43
C ARG A 338 18.12 8.01 17.95
N THR A 339 17.81 9.30 18.01
CA THR A 339 16.56 9.84 17.47
C THR A 339 16.82 10.64 16.20
N PHE A 340 15.84 10.64 15.31
CA PHE A 340 15.87 11.44 14.10
C PHE A 340 14.48 11.97 13.77
N GLN A 341 14.44 13.05 12.99
CA GLN A 341 13.22 13.73 12.60
C GLN A 341 12.94 13.50 11.12
N VAL A 342 11.68 13.23 10.81
CA VAL A 342 11.18 13.08 9.44
C VAL A 342 9.92 13.91 9.26
N PRO A 343 9.64 14.41 8.04
CA PRO A 343 8.35 15.03 7.76
C PRO A 343 7.21 14.03 8.00
N PHE A 344 6.16 14.48 8.67
CA PHE A 344 4.88 13.78 8.75
C PHE A 344 3.93 14.49 7.80
N ASP A 345 3.98 14.16 6.51
CA ASP A 345 3.25 14.80 5.43
C ASP A 345 2.23 13.82 4.82
N GLN A 346 1.30 13.38 5.64
CA GLN A 346 0.28 12.40 5.30
C GLN A 346 -1.05 12.77 5.94
N LEU A 347 -2.14 12.31 5.34
CA LEU A 347 -3.46 12.35 5.95
C LEU A 347 -3.65 11.15 6.87
N THR A 348 -4.02 11.36 8.13
CA THR A 348 -4.38 10.26 9.04
C THR A 348 -5.90 10.13 9.14
N VAL A 349 -6.42 8.95 8.84
CA VAL A 349 -7.86 8.63 8.89
C VAL A 349 -8.12 7.57 9.96
N PHE A 350 -9.00 7.87 10.91
CA PHE A 350 -9.40 6.93 11.96
C PHE A 350 -10.78 6.38 11.63
N SER A 351 -10.86 5.10 11.23
CA SER A 351 -12.12 4.41 10.96
C SER A 351 -12.55 3.64 12.20
N THR A 352 -13.77 3.84 12.67
CA THR A 352 -14.29 3.19 13.88
C THR A 352 -15.77 2.84 13.77
N ASN A 353 -16.15 1.77 14.47
CA ASN A 353 -17.54 1.36 14.66
C ASN A 353 -18.18 1.97 15.92
N PHE A 354 -17.38 2.63 16.75
CA PHE A 354 -17.83 3.28 17.98
C PHE A 354 -18.06 4.77 17.75
N ASP A 355 -18.84 5.39 18.62
CA ASP A 355 -18.90 6.85 18.68
C ASP A 355 -17.52 7.37 19.14
N PRO A 356 -16.90 8.35 18.45
CA PRO A 356 -15.64 8.95 18.87
C PRO A 356 -15.62 9.41 20.34
N VAL A 357 -16.75 9.85 20.89
CA VAL A 357 -16.88 10.27 22.30
C VAL A 357 -16.68 9.14 23.29
N GLN A 358 -16.89 7.88 22.87
CA GLN A 358 -16.68 6.71 23.70
C GLN A 358 -15.24 6.19 23.66
N LEU A 359 -14.44 6.63 22.67
CA LEU A 359 -13.09 6.10 22.44
C LEU A 359 -12.02 6.86 23.21
N VAL A 360 -12.13 8.19 23.27
CA VAL A 360 -11.11 9.06 23.86
C VAL A 360 -11.76 10.29 24.51
N GLU A 361 -11.04 10.91 25.45
CA GLU A 361 -11.50 12.12 26.13
C GLU A 361 -11.68 13.31 25.17
N GLU A 362 -12.52 14.27 25.59
CA GLU A 362 -12.84 15.46 24.79
C GLU A 362 -11.59 16.26 24.37
N ALA A 363 -10.57 16.30 25.22
CA ALA A 363 -9.31 16.99 24.93
C ALA A 363 -8.61 16.44 23.67
N PHE A 364 -8.69 15.13 23.42
CA PHE A 364 -8.14 14.49 22.22
C PHE A 364 -9.03 14.74 21.00
N LEU A 365 -10.35 14.68 21.16
CA LEU A 365 -11.30 14.94 20.07
C LEU A 365 -11.21 16.37 19.54
N ARG A 366 -10.81 17.34 20.37
CA ARG A 366 -10.56 18.72 19.92
C ARG A 366 -9.39 18.84 18.95
N ARG A 367 -8.42 17.91 19.00
CA ARG A 367 -7.25 17.88 18.11
C ARG A 367 -7.55 17.31 16.72
N ILE A 368 -8.62 16.53 16.60
CA ILE A 368 -9.13 16.04 15.31
C ILE A 368 -10.53 16.62 15.12
N PRO A 369 -10.66 17.82 14.54
CA PRO A 369 -11.93 18.54 14.54
C PRO A 369 -13.01 17.81 13.74
N TYR A 370 -12.65 17.17 12.63
CA TYR A 370 -13.59 16.51 11.73
C TYR A 370 -13.94 15.10 12.21
N LYS A 371 -15.22 14.88 12.52
CA LYS A 371 -15.84 13.56 12.73
C LYS A 371 -16.96 13.41 11.71
N ILE A 372 -16.75 12.55 10.73
CA ILE A 372 -17.67 12.35 9.61
C ILE A 372 -18.40 11.05 9.85
N ASP A 373 -19.72 11.15 10.00
CA ASP A 373 -20.57 9.98 10.20
C ASP A 373 -21.01 9.39 8.86
N ILE A 374 -20.67 8.11 8.67
CA ILE A 374 -21.12 7.30 7.54
C ILE A 374 -22.30 6.45 8.04
N GLY A 375 -23.45 7.11 8.07
CA GLY A 375 -24.73 6.55 8.48
C GLY A 375 -25.24 5.44 7.54
N ASN A 376 -26.45 4.96 7.83
CA ASN A 376 -27.10 3.95 7.01
C ASN A 376 -27.57 4.51 5.69
N PRO A 377 -27.58 3.68 4.62
CA PRO A 377 -28.16 4.09 3.36
C PRO A 377 -29.65 4.40 3.53
N THR A 378 -30.11 5.42 2.82
CA THR A 378 -31.54 5.56 2.51
C THR A 378 -31.98 4.43 1.58
N GLU A 379 -33.28 4.21 1.46
CA GLU A 379 -33.80 3.20 0.53
C GLU A 379 -33.38 3.48 -0.92
N GLU A 380 -33.35 4.75 -1.33
CA GLU A 380 -32.88 5.17 -2.66
C GLU A 380 -31.41 4.82 -2.88
N GLN A 381 -30.55 5.13 -1.91
CA GLN A 381 -29.12 4.80 -1.95
C GLN A 381 -28.90 3.27 -1.95
N PHE A 382 -29.68 2.53 -1.17
CA PHE A 382 -29.63 1.07 -1.15
C PHE A 382 -29.96 0.49 -2.52
N ARG A 383 -31.03 0.97 -3.15
CA ARG A 383 -31.45 0.55 -4.50
C ARG A 383 -30.40 0.87 -5.56
N GLU A 384 -29.75 2.03 -5.45
CA GLU A 384 -28.67 2.42 -6.35
C GLU A 384 -27.48 1.46 -6.25
N VAL A 385 -27.00 1.20 -5.03
CA VAL A 385 -25.89 0.25 -4.81
C VAL A 385 -26.28 -1.15 -5.27
N PHE A 386 -27.50 -1.59 -4.96
CA PHE A 386 -28.01 -2.89 -5.38
C PHE A 386 -28.01 -3.02 -6.91
N GLY A 387 -28.48 -2.00 -7.64
CA GLY A 387 -28.47 -1.99 -9.10
C GLY A 387 -27.05 -2.03 -9.69
N ARG A 388 -26.11 -1.26 -9.12
CA ARG A 388 -24.69 -1.27 -9.54
C ARG A 388 -24.09 -2.68 -9.37
N VAL A 389 -24.30 -3.32 -8.21
CA VAL A 389 -23.74 -4.64 -7.92
C VAL A 389 -24.43 -5.75 -8.73
N ALA A 390 -25.75 -5.71 -8.89
CA ALA A 390 -26.48 -6.70 -9.70
C ALA A 390 -25.99 -6.70 -11.15
N LYS A 391 -25.80 -5.50 -11.72
CA LYS A 391 -25.23 -5.34 -13.06
C LYS A 391 -23.80 -5.90 -13.15
N ALA A 392 -22.96 -5.66 -12.15
CA ALA A 392 -21.60 -6.18 -12.11
C ALA A 392 -21.55 -7.72 -12.03
N LEU A 393 -22.49 -8.34 -11.32
CA LEU A 393 -22.62 -9.80 -11.20
C LEU A 393 -23.42 -10.44 -12.34
N GLY A 394 -23.94 -9.66 -13.29
CA GLY A 394 -24.78 -10.15 -14.39
C GLY A 394 -26.15 -10.68 -13.94
N ILE A 395 -26.63 -10.29 -12.75
CA ILE A 395 -27.93 -10.70 -12.21
C ILE A 395 -29.00 -9.77 -12.77
N ILE A 396 -30.00 -10.35 -13.42
CA ILE A 396 -31.17 -9.63 -13.91
C ILE A 396 -32.16 -9.47 -12.76
N CYS A 397 -32.44 -8.22 -12.39
CA CYS A 397 -33.40 -7.86 -11.35
C CYS A 397 -34.39 -6.80 -11.83
N ASP A 398 -35.65 -6.94 -11.42
CA ASP A 398 -36.70 -5.95 -11.61
C ASP A 398 -37.01 -5.19 -10.30
N ARG A 399 -37.60 -3.98 -10.40
CA ARG A 399 -37.97 -3.16 -9.24
C ARG A 399 -38.82 -3.93 -8.24
N THR A 400 -39.77 -4.71 -8.74
CA THR A 400 -40.70 -5.51 -7.92
C THR A 400 -40.00 -6.53 -7.01
N GLN A 401 -38.86 -7.08 -7.45
CA GLN A 401 -38.07 -8.05 -6.69
C GLN A 401 -37.25 -7.36 -5.60
N ILE A 402 -36.75 -6.16 -5.88
CA ILE A 402 -36.04 -5.33 -4.91
C ILE A 402 -37.02 -4.86 -3.82
N ASP A 403 -38.24 -4.47 -4.20
CA ASP A 403 -39.30 -4.10 -3.25
C ASP A 403 -39.60 -5.26 -2.29
N TYR A 404 -39.75 -6.47 -2.83
CA TYR A 404 -39.97 -7.68 -2.05
C TYR A 404 -38.82 -7.96 -1.08
N LEU A 405 -37.55 -7.82 -1.53
CA LEU A 405 -36.39 -7.97 -0.67
C LEU A 405 -36.39 -6.94 0.46
N LEU A 406 -36.66 -5.67 0.15
CA LEU A 406 -36.65 -4.59 1.13
C LEU A 406 -37.72 -4.82 2.21
N GLU A 407 -38.93 -5.17 1.79
CA GLU A 407 -40.06 -5.43 2.68
C GLU A 407 -39.80 -6.66 3.56
N THR A 408 -39.30 -7.75 2.98
CA THR A 408 -39.12 -9.02 3.69
C THR A 408 -37.91 -9.00 4.61
N ALA A 409 -36.78 -8.49 4.14
CA ALA A 409 -35.51 -8.57 4.87
C ALA A 409 -35.34 -7.44 5.90
N PHE A 410 -35.87 -6.25 5.62
CA PHE A 410 -35.62 -5.04 6.43
C PHE A 410 -36.87 -4.52 7.12
N THR A 411 -37.94 -4.17 6.39
CA THR A 411 -39.15 -3.58 6.97
C THR A 411 -39.83 -4.53 7.96
N SER A 412 -40.18 -5.73 7.50
CA SER A 412 -40.92 -6.72 8.30
C SER A 412 -40.13 -7.23 9.51
N ALA A 413 -38.80 -7.29 9.37
CA ALA A 413 -37.91 -7.79 10.41
C ALA A 413 -37.33 -6.66 11.30
N GLY A 414 -37.65 -5.40 11.04
CA GLY A 414 -37.11 -4.25 11.78
C GLY A 414 -35.59 -4.11 11.70
N ARG A 415 -34.96 -4.57 10.62
CA ARG A 415 -33.49 -4.58 10.46
C ARG A 415 -32.99 -3.29 9.82
N PRO A 416 -31.94 -2.64 10.34
CA PRO A 416 -31.33 -1.49 9.69
C PRO A 416 -30.64 -1.90 8.39
N MET A 417 -30.76 -1.10 7.35
CA MET A 417 -30.00 -1.28 6.10
C MET A 417 -28.54 -0.86 6.29
N ARG A 418 -27.62 -1.52 5.58
CA ARG A 418 -26.18 -1.19 5.52
C ARG A 418 -25.71 -1.23 4.07
N PHE A 419 -24.67 -0.47 3.73
CA PHE A 419 -24.14 -0.44 2.35
C PHE A 419 -23.53 -1.77 1.88
N CYS A 420 -23.14 -2.67 2.78
CA CYS A 420 -22.64 -4.01 2.44
C CYS A 420 -23.75 -4.99 2.05
N HIS A 421 -24.96 -4.83 2.61
CA HIS A 421 -26.05 -5.80 2.42
C HIS A 421 -26.39 -6.06 0.94
N PRO A 422 -26.46 -5.07 0.03
CA PRO A 422 -26.69 -5.35 -1.38
C PRO A 422 -25.68 -6.33 -1.98
N ARG A 423 -24.37 -6.12 -1.70
CA ARG A 423 -23.30 -6.99 -2.18
C ARG A 423 -23.41 -8.38 -1.59
N ASP A 424 -23.57 -8.48 -0.28
CA ASP A 424 -23.56 -9.76 0.41
C ASP A 424 -24.78 -10.61 0.01
N LEU A 425 -25.96 -9.99 -0.07
CA LEU A 425 -27.19 -10.67 -0.48
C LEU A 425 -27.14 -11.10 -1.95
N LEU A 426 -26.64 -10.24 -2.85
CA LEU A 426 -26.50 -10.61 -4.27
C LEU A 426 -25.46 -11.70 -4.47
N LEU A 427 -24.40 -11.75 -3.66
CA LEU A 427 -23.42 -12.85 -3.70
C LEU A 427 -24.05 -14.17 -3.24
N GLN A 428 -24.91 -14.15 -2.23
CA GLN A 428 -25.70 -15.32 -1.84
C GLN A 428 -26.64 -15.79 -2.96
N VAL A 429 -27.31 -14.85 -3.66
CA VAL A 429 -28.15 -15.16 -4.83
C VAL A 429 -27.32 -15.74 -5.96
N TYR A 430 -26.16 -15.15 -6.27
CA TYR A 430 -25.24 -15.64 -7.29
C TYR A 430 -24.82 -17.07 -7.01
N ASN A 431 -24.40 -17.36 -5.77
CA ASN A 431 -24.01 -18.69 -5.34
C ASN A 431 -25.20 -19.67 -5.39
N PHE A 432 -26.40 -19.24 -4.99
CA PHE A 432 -27.63 -20.04 -5.06
C PHE A 432 -27.94 -20.49 -6.50
N CYS A 433 -27.86 -19.56 -7.47
CA CYS A 433 -28.13 -19.85 -8.87
C CYS A 433 -27.02 -20.70 -9.49
N THR A 434 -25.76 -20.34 -9.28
CA THR A 434 -24.60 -21.04 -9.85
C THR A 434 -24.53 -22.48 -9.38
N PHE A 435 -24.71 -22.73 -8.07
CA PHE A 435 -24.69 -24.07 -7.49
C PHE A 435 -25.82 -24.98 -8.02
N ARG A 436 -26.97 -24.39 -8.35
CA ARG A 436 -28.14 -25.11 -8.86
C ARG A 436 -28.26 -25.09 -10.39
N GLU A 437 -27.25 -24.55 -11.08
CA GLU A 437 -27.26 -24.38 -12.53
C GLU A 437 -28.50 -23.61 -13.05
N LEU A 438 -28.98 -22.65 -12.26
CA LEU A 438 -30.12 -21.80 -12.61
C LEU A 438 -29.65 -20.50 -13.28
N PRO A 439 -30.50 -19.88 -14.13
CA PRO A 439 -30.21 -18.55 -14.68
C PRO A 439 -30.00 -17.51 -13.56
N LEU A 440 -29.12 -16.53 -13.81
CA LEU A 440 -28.82 -15.42 -12.90
C LEU A 440 -29.96 -14.40 -12.87
N LEU A 441 -31.07 -14.81 -12.29
CA LEU A 441 -32.30 -14.04 -12.11
C LEU A 441 -32.57 -13.87 -10.62
N LEU A 442 -32.95 -12.66 -10.22
CA LEU A 442 -33.31 -12.37 -8.83
C LEU A 442 -34.73 -12.89 -8.51
N THR A 443 -34.90 -14.20 -8.38
CA THR A 443 -36.20 -14.80 -8.03
C THR A 443 -36.51 -14.65 -6.55
N ARG A 444 -37.80 -14.74 -6.17
CA ARG A 444 -38.21 -14.72 -4.75
C ARG A 444 -37.58 -15.86 -3.96
N GLU A 445 -37.48 -17.05 -4.56
CA GLU A 445 -36.85 -18.20 -3.94
C GLU A 445 -35.37 -17.94 -3.62
N ALA A 446 -34.64 -17.33 -4.56
CA ALA A 446 -33.24 -16.97 -4.35
C ALA A 446 -33.08 -15.87 -3.28
N ILE A 447 -33.99 -14.88 -3.25
CA ILE A 447 -34.04 -13.85 -2.21
C ILE A 447 -34.26 -14.49 -0.83
N ASP A 448 -35.28 -15.32 -0.68
CA ASP A 448 -35.63 -15.94 0.60
C ASP A 448 -34.48 -16.83 1.10
N ALA A 449 -33.82 -17.55 0.20
CA ALA A 449 -32.63 -18.34 0.54
C ALA A 449 -31.46 -17.46 0.98
N ALA A 450 -31.18 -16.36 0.27
CA ALA A 450 -30.13 -15.42 0.62
C ALA A 450 -30.37 -14.76 1.99
N VAL A 451 -31.59 -14.31 2.25
CA VAL A 451 -31.99 -13.67 3.52
C VAL A 451 -31.83 -14.65 4.68
N ARG A 452 -32.34 -15.90 4.54
CA ARG A 452 -32.19 -16.94 5.57
C ARG A 452 -30.74 -17.30 5.86
N ASN A 453 -29.91 -17.37 4.83
CA ASN A 453 -28.50 -17.74 5.00
C ASN A 453 -27.67 -16.62 5.63
N TYR A 454 -27.96 -15.37 5.28
CA TYR A 454 -27.17 -14.22 5.71
C TYR A 454 -27.59 -13.70 7.09
N PHE A 455 -28.89 -13.53 7.32
CA PHE A 455 -29.41 -13.07 8.59
C PHE A 455 -29.68 -14.26 9.49
N VAL A 456 -28.71 -14.57 10.36
CA VAL A 456 -28.90 -15.58 11.41
C VAL A 456 -29.91 -15.05 12.42
N GLU A 457 -31.10 -15.65 12.43
CA GLU A 457 -32.07 -15.43 13.51
C GLU A 457 -31.65 -16.29 14.71
N ALA A 458 -31.46 -15.67 15.87
CA ALA A 458 -31.27 -16.43 17.10
C ALA A 458 -32.52 -17.33 17.28
N PRO A 459 -32.37 -18.63 17.54
CA PRO A 459 -33.52 -19.46 17.85
C PRO A 459 -34.22 -18.84 19.05
N ASN A 460 -35.49 -18.46 18.90
CA ASN A 460 -36.31 -18.09 20.04
C ASN A 460 -36.30 -19.29 21.00
N ASP A 461 -35.70 -19.12 22.19
CA ASP A 461 -35.90 -20.02 23.31
C ASP A 461 -37.42 -20.14 23.51
N ARG A 462 -37.96 -21.31 23.14
CA ARG A 462 -39.36 -21.69 23.36
C ARG A 462 -39.52 -22.38 24.69
#